data_AF-A0A484C738-F1
#
_entry.id   AF-A0A484C738-F1
#
_cell.length_a   1.000
_cell.length_b   1.000
_cell.length_c   1.000
_cell.angle_alpha   90.00
_cell.angle_beta   90.00
_cell.angle_gamma   90.00
#
_symmetry.space_group_name_H-M   'P 1'
#
loop_
_entity.id
_entity.type
_entity.pdbx_description
1 polymer ?
#
loop_
_entity_poly.entity_id
_entity_poly.type
_entity_poly.pdbx_seq_one_letter_code
_entity_poly.pdbx_strand_id
1 'polypeptide(L)'
;MDVRDSEEDRERELLLFYKQQQEWACPLHCTLVGDVAIGEGVMRYFMTTIISKLQFGFSLDLGGMGRTLLFEGEPDHLVPAASEALTESNLFRVAGRMLAHTFLHDGPHVTGLSPAVIHVLFNGDPEMATVVTEDCPDLHIRSIIELVVGRTMRQIKQLRKGLKDVMVWPLLTSRPDVVPLLFPKMADMQFTPQMLLEKITWPVEDSDDEDFDLDTTCRITGFLRMFIETASSGTLAQLLTFWVGWEMLPPELRVEISGGTLPTSSTCFETLKLPAHFKIYMDFEKALVAAIKSTGFGLV
;
A
#
# COMPACT_ATOMS: atom_id res chain seq x y z
N MET A 1 -32.70 -33.35 1.55
CA MET A 1 -33.45 -32.11 1.29
C MET A 1 -34.87 -32.52 0.93
N ASP A 2 -35.88 -32.04 1.65
CA ASP A 2 -37.28 -32.33 1.31
C ASP A 2 -37.77 -31.35 0.24
N VAL A 3 -38.27 -31.86 -0.89
CA VAL A 3 -38.75 -31.00 -1.98
C VAL A 3 -40.12 -30.41 -1.72
N ARG A 4 -40.83 -30.91 -0.70
CA ARG A 4 -42.15 -30.42 -0.29
C ARG A 4 -42.05 -29.20 0.64
N ASP A 5 -40.88 -28.97 1.21
CA ASP A 5 -40.61 -27.83 2.08
C ASP A 5 -40.57 -26.52 1.29
N SER A 6 -40.78 -25.41 2.00
CA SER A 6 -40.65 -24.07 1.43
C SER A 6 -39.22 -23.83 0.91
N GLU A 7 -39.04 -22.88 0.00
CA GLU A 7 -37.69 -22.53 -0.47
C GLU A 7 -36.79 -22.07 0.69
N GLU A 8 -37.32 -21.26 1.60
CA GLU A 8 -36.56 -20.80 2.77
C GLU A 8 -36.10 -21.95 3.66
N ASP A 9 -36.97 -22.93 3.92
CA ASP A 9 -36.62 -24.06 4.79
C ASP A 9 -35.54 -24.94 4.15
N ARG A 10 -35.65 -25.19 2.84
CA ARG A 10 -34.61 -25.90 2.08
C ARG A 10 -33.28 -25.17 2.09
N GLU A 11 -33.29 -23.84 1.98
CA GLU A 11 -32.08 -23.04 2.11
C GLU A 11 -31.50 -23.04 3.53
N ARG A 12 -32.35 -23.03 4.58
CA ARG A 12 -31.90 -23.12 5.97
C ARG A 12 -31.19 -24.44 6.21
N GLU A 13 -31.78 -25.55 5.77
CA GLU A 13 -31.15 -26.88 5.86
C GLU A 13 -29.81 -26.91 5.11
N LEU A 14 -29.77 -26.35 3.90
CA LEU A 14 -28.55 -26.26 3.10
C LEU A 14 -27.44 -25.50 3.84
N LEU A 15 -27.75 -24.32 4.39
CA LEU A 15 -26.80 -23.53 5.15
C LEU A 15 -26.36 -24.25 6.43
N LEU A 16 -27.26 -24.91 7.15
CA LEU A 16 -26.94 -25.69 8.35
C LEU A 16 -25.99 -26.85 8.02
N PHE A 17 -26.23 -27.56 6.92
CA PHE A 17 -25.34 -28.63 6.45
C PHE A 17 -23.91 -28.11 6.23
N TYR A 18 -23.75 -26.98 5.56
CA TYR A 18 -22.42 -26.39 5.30
C TYR A 18 -21.80 -25.66 6.47
N LYS A 19 -22.56 -25.32 7.52
CA LYS A 19 -22.01 -24.79 8.78
C LYS A 19 -21.35 -25.90 9.61
N GLN A 20 -21.84 -27.14 9.50
CA GLN A 20 -21.26 -28.29 10.19
C GLN A 20 -19.93 -28.73 9.57
N GLN A 21 -19.12 -29.43 10.35
CA GLN A 21 -17.92 -30.08 9.84
C GLN A 21 -18.32 -31.37 9.14
N GLN A 22 -17.84 -31.56 7.91
CA GLN A 22 -18.07 -32.77 7.11
C GLN A 22 -16.74 -33.30 6.58
N GLU A 23 -16.75 -34.55 6.13
CA GLU A 23 -15.69 -35.12 5.30
C GLU A 23 -15.98 -34.81 3.82
N TRP A 24 -15.57 -33.63 3.35
CA TRP A 24 -16.03 -33.08 2.06
C TRP A 24 -15.66 -33.89 0.82
N ALA A 25 -14.62 -34.73 0.91
CA ALA A 25 -14.15 -35.58 -0.20
C ALA A 25 -14.79 -36.98 -0.20
N CYS A 26 -15.61 -37.33 0.79
CA CYS A 26 -16.27 -38.64 0.82
C CYS A 26 -17.35 -38.72 -0.28
N PRO A 27 -17.68 -39.92 -0.81
CA PRO A 27 -18.73 -40.08 -1.82
C PRO A 27 -20.06 -39.46 -1.36
N LEU A 28 -20.55 -38.50 -2.14
CA LEU A 28 -21.76 -37.77 -1.77
C LEU A 28 -23.01 -38.63 -2.01
N HIS A 29 -23.78 -38.84 -0.96
CA HIS A 29 -25.08 -39.48 -1.03
C HIS A 29 -26.16 -38.43 -0.77
N CYS A 30 -26.96 -38.13 -1.79
CA CYS A 30 -28.02 -37.14 -1.71
C CYS A 30 -29.38 -37.78 -2.02
N THR A 31 -30.38 -37.46 -1.20
CA THR A 31 -31.76 -37.92 -1.37
C THR A 31 -32.70 -36.71 -1.31
N LEU A 32 -33.62 -36.65 -2.28
CA LEU A 32 -34.73 -35.69 -2.29
C LEU A 32 -35.94 -36.34 -1.63
N VAL A 33 -36.24 -35.95 -0.39
CA VAL A 33 -37.39 -36.49 0.33
C VAL A 33 -38.66 -35.93 -0.32
N GLY A 34 -39.66 -36.78 -0.57
CA GLY A 34 -40.87 -36.41 -1.31
C GLY A 34 -40.79 -36.61 -2.82
N ASP A 35 -39.63 -37.04 -3.33
CA ASP A 35 -39.41 -37.50 -4.70
C ASP A 35 -38.87 -38.94 -4.66
N VAL A 36 -39.13 -39.74 -5.71
CA VAL A 36 -38.61 -41.10 -5.87
C VAL A 36 -37.22 -41.12 -6.53
N ALA A 37 -36.72 -39.94 -6.95
CA ALA A 37 -35.44 -39.80 -7.63
C ALA A 37 -34.24 -40.16 -6.71
N ILE A 38 -33.34 -40.99 -7.24
CA ILE A 38 -32.06 -41.36 -6.62
C ILE A 38 -30.94 -41.39 -7.68
N GLY A 39 -29.69 -41.25 -7.25
CA GLY A 39 -28.50 -41.35 -8.09
C GLY A 39 -27.96 -40.01 -8.59
N GLU A 40 -27.12 -40.05 -9.64
CA GLU A 40 -26.35 -38.92 -10.18
C GLU A 40 -27.17 -37.65 -10.48
N GLY A 41 -28.42 -37.80 -10.92
CA GLY A 41 -29.29 -36.67 -11.22
C GLY A 41 -29.59 -35.82 -9.97
N VAL A 42 -29.75 -36.47 -8.82
CA VAL A 42 -30.01 -35.79 -7.54
C VAL A 42 -28.77 -35.03 -7.07
N MET A 43 -27.58 -35.63 -7.23
CA MET A 43 -26.31 -34.96 -6.92
C MET A 43 -26.11 -33.73 -7.79
N ARG A 44 -26.34 -33.84 -9.10
CA ARG A 44 -26.25 -32.70 -10.02
C ARG A 44 -27.21 -31.59 -9.63
N TYR A 45 -28.46 -31.93 -9.29
CA TYR A 45 -29.45 -30.96 -8.83
C TYR A 45 -28.98 -30.23 -7.57
N PHE A 46 -28.50 -30.97 -6.57
CA PHE A 46 -28.00 -30.40 -5.31
C PHE A 46 -26.84 -29.43 -5.55
N MET A 47 -25.82 -29.85 -6.30
CA MET A 47 -24.65 -29.01 -6.61
C MET A 47 -25.01 -27.78 -7.45
N THR A 48 -25.91 -27.94 -8.41
CA THR A 48 -26.43 -26.82 -9.22
C THR A 48 -27.19 -25.83 -8.35
N THR A 49 -27.98 -26.32 -7.38
CA THR A 49 -28.71 -25.47 -6.43
C THR A 49 -27.73 -24.63 -5.60
N ILE A 50 -26.67 -25.25 -5.08
CA ILE A 50 -25.64 -24.57 -4.29
C ILE A 50 -25.00 -23.42 -5.09
N ILE A 51 -24.51 -23.70 -6.29
CA ILE A 51 -23.88 -22.69 -7.14
C ILE A 51 -24.87 -21.58 -7.51
N SER A 52 -26.11 -21.96 -7.85
CA SER A 52 -27.16 -20.98 -8.12
C SER A 52 -27.40 -20.04 -6.94
N LYS A 53 -27.39 -20.54 -5.69
CA LYS A 53 -27.58 -19.69 -4.50
C LYS A 53 -26.36 -18.81 -4.22
N LEU A 54 -25.15 -19.27 -4.51
CA LEU A 54 -23.96 -18.43 -4.43
C LEU A 54 -23.97 -17.29 -5.47
N GLN A 55 -24.44 -17.56 -6.70
CA GLN A 55 -24.44 -16.59 -7.79
C GLN A 55 -25.61 -15.60 -7.73
N PHE A 56 -26.80 -16.08 -7.38
CA PHE A 56 -28.04 -15.30 -7.50
C PHE A 56 -28.68 -14.95 -6.15
N GLY A 57 -28.12 -15.48 -5.06
CA GLY A 57 -28.55 -15.23 -3.69
C GLY A 57 -29.47 -16.29 -3.11
N PHE A 58 -29.67 -16.16 -1.80
CA PHE A 58 -30.62 -16.94 -1.00
C PHE A 58 -31.90 -16.11 -0.80
N SER A 59 -33.05 -16.77 -0.88
CA SER A 59 -34.36 -16.20 -0.54
C SER A 59 -34.46 -15.85 0.94
N LEU A 60 -33.67 -16.51 1.81
CA LEU A 60 -33.54 -16.14 3.22
C LEU A 60 -33.07 -14.70 3.39
N ASP A 61 -33.80 -13.92 4.17
CA ASP A 61 -33.40 -12.57 4.55
C ASP A 61 -32.54 -12.57 5.83
N LEU A 62 -31.23 -12.78 5.66
CA LEU A 62 -30.25 -12.74 6.76
C LEU A 62 -29.59 -11.35 6.90
N GLY A 63 -29.92 -10.42 5.99
CA GLY A 63 -29.32 -9.09 5.91
C GLY A 63 -30.32 -7.92 5.97
N GLY A 64 -31.62 -8.18 6.11
CA GLY A 64 -32.69 -7.17 6.15
C GLY A 64 -33.06 -6.56 4.79
N MET A 65 -32.68 -7.19 3.67
CA MET A 65 -32.88 -6.68 2.30
C MET A 65 -33.74 -7.60 1.42
N GLY A 66 -34.49 -8.53 2.03
CA GLY A 66 -35.41 -9.44 1.35
C GLY A 66 -34.76 -10.58 0.57
N ARG A 67 -33.47 -10.49 0.22
CA ARG A 67 -32.64 -11.59 -0.28
C ARG A 67 -31.22 -11.46 0.26
N THR A 68 -30.57 -12.58 0.53
CA THR A 68 -29.16 -12.58 0.95
C THR A 68 -28.25 -12.83 -0.25
N LEU A 69 -27.46 -11.82 -0.61
CA LEU A 69 -26.38 -11.95 -1.59
C LEU A 69 -25.06 -12.09 -0.83
N LEU A 70 -24.27 -13.10 -1.19
CA LEU A 70 -22.89 -13.21 -0.69
C LEU A 70 -21.91 -12.46 -1.60
N PHE A 71 -22.27 -12.28 -2.86
CA PHE A 71 -21.47 -11.54 -3.83
C PHE A 71 -22.32 -10.48 -4.52
N GLU A 72 -21.74 -9.31 -4.71
CA GLU A 72 -22.39 -8.12 -5.27
C GLU A 72 -21.52 -7.51 -6.37
N GLY A 73 -22.15 -6.75 -7.27
CA GLY A 73 -21.47 -6.14 -8.41
C GLY A 73 -21.97 -6.70 -9.73
N GLU A 74 -21.23 -6.39 -10.80
CA GLU A 74 -21.53 -6.82 -12.16
C GLU A 74 -20.77 -8.10 -12.54
N PRO A 75 -21.19 -8.82 -13.60
CA PRO A 75 -20.47 -10.02 -14.05
C PRO A 75 -18.99 -9.75 -14.31
N ASP A 76 -18.15 -10.69 -13.91
CA ASP A 76 -16.67 -10.62 -13.92
C ASP A 76 -16.06 -9.60 -12.95
N HIS A 77 -16.89 -8.97 -12.12
CA HIS A 77 -16.52 -8.00 -11.09
C HIS A 77 -17.25 -8.24 -9.76
N LEU A 78 -17.77 -9.46 -9.54
CA LEU A 78 -18.44 -9.80 -8.29
C LEU A 78 -17.44 -9.78 -7.13
N VAL A 79 -17.77 -9.02 -6.08
CA VAL A 79 -17.01 -8.92 -4.83
C VAL A 79 -17.82 -9.42 -3.64
N PRO A 80 -17.19 -9.92 -2.57
CA PRO A 80 -17.92 -10.29 -1.35
C PRO A 80 -18.73 -9.11 -0.82
N ALA A 81 -20.01 -9.36 -0.49
CA ALA A 81 -20.89 -8.34 0.06
C ALA A 81 -20.32 -7.77 1.37
N ALA A 82 -20.28 -6.44 1.49
CA ALA A 82 -19.74 -5.76 2.66
C ALA A 82 -20.77 -5.76 3.81
N SER A 83 -20.99 -6.94 4.42
CA SER A 83 -21.98 -7.13 5.49
C SER A 83 -21.39 -7.80 6.73
N GLU A 84 -21.48 -7.10 7.85
CA GLU A 84 -21.06 -7.61 9.16
C GLU A 84 -21.89 -8.84 9.56
N ALA A 85 -23.22 -8.79 9.37
CA ALA A 85 -24.13 -9.90 9.69
C ALA A 85 -23.76 -11.20 8.95
N LEU A 86 -23.37 -11.12 7.67
CA LEU A 86 -22.93 -12.27 6.89
C LEU A 86 -21.57 -12.80 7.37
N THR A 87 -20.68 -11.91 7.79
CA THR A 87 -19.35 -12.23 8.33
C THR A 87 -19.47 -12.92 9.69
N GLU A 88 -20.20 -12.34 10.64
CA GLU A 88 -20.44 -12.90 11.97
C GLU A 88 -21.16 -14.27 11.89
N SER A 89 -22.08 -14.41 10.93
CA SER A 89 -22.79 -15.66 10.67
C SER A 89 -21.95 -16.73 9.96
N ASN A 90 -20.67 -16.46 9.68
CA ASN A 90 -19.74 -17.33 8.98
C ASN A 90 -20.21 -17.75 7.57
N LEU A 91 -21.00 -16.92 6.89
CA LEU A 91 -21.57 -17.29 5.59
C LEU A 91 -20.53 -17.30 4.46
N PHE A 92 -19.48 -16.49 4.53
CA PHE A 92 -18.35 -16.58 3.59
C PHE A 92 -17.55 -17.87 3.78
N ARG A 93 -17.45 -18.38 5.01
CA ARG A 93 -16.87 -19.71 5.27
C ARG A 93 -17.74 -20.82 4.67
N VAL A 94 -19.07 -20.69 4.79
CA VAL A 94 -20.03 -21.59 4.15
C VAL A 94 -19.90 -21.54 2.63
N ALA A 95 -19.78 -20.35 2.03
CA ALA A 95 -19.55 -20.19 0.60
C ALA A 95 -18.25 -20.86 0.14
N GLY A 96 -17.15 -20.67 0.88
CA GLY A 96 -15.89 -21.36 0.60
C GLY A 96 -16.02 -22.89 0.63
N ARG A 97 -16.78 -23.43 1.60
CA ARG A 97 -17.08 -24.88 1.65
C ARG A 97 -17.95 -25.34 0.48
N MET A 98 -18.95 -24.55 0.10
CA MET A 98 -19.81 -24.81 -1.07
C MET A 98 -19.02 -24.86 -2.38
N LEU A 99 -18.14 -23.88 -2.60
CA LEU A 99 -17.22 -23.82 -3.75
C LEU A 99 -16.27 -25.02 -3.78
N ALA A 100 -15.63 -25.34 -2.65
CA ALA A 100 -14.73 -26.49 -2.57
C ALA A 100 -15.47 -27.81 -2.77
N HIS A 101 -16.65 -27.97 -2.16
CA HIS A 101 -17.43 -29.20 -2.27
C HIS A 101 -17.92 -29.46 -3.70
N THR A 102 -18.38 -28.43 -4.41
CA THR A 102 -18.77 -28.56 -5.82
C THR A 102 -17.57 -28.93 -6.70
N PHE A 103 -16.41 -28.31 -6.49
CA PHE A 103 -15.17 -28.66 -7.21
C PHE A 103 -14.70 -30.09 -6.96
N LEU A 104 -14.71 -30.56 -5.70
CA LEU A 104 -14.27 -31.91 -5.32
C LEU A 104 -15.09 -33.04 -5.97
N HIS A 105 -16.30 -32.74 -6.45
CA HIS A 105 -17.24 -33.70 -7.02
C HIS A 105 -17.60 -33.37 -8.49
N ASP A 106 -16.70 -32.70 -9.22
CA ASP A 106 -16.87 -32.34 -10.63
C ASP A 106 -18.19 -31.59 -10.94
N GLY A 107 -18.61 -30.75 -10.00
CA GLY A 107 -19.83 -29.95 -10.07
C GLY A 107 -19.69 -28.65 -10.88
N PRO A 108 -20.77 -27.86 -10.98
CA PRO A 108 -20.72 -26.54 -11.58
C PRO A 108 -19.84 -25.57 -10.77
N HIS A 109 -19.41 -24.48 -11.42
CA HIS A 109 -18.51 -23.49 -10.85
C HIS A 109 -19.21 -22.15 -10.68
N VAL A 110 -18.83 -21.38 -9.65
CA VAL A 110 -19.17 -19.96 -9.61
C VAL A 110 -18.33 -19.23 -10.66
N THR A 111 -19.01 -18.46 -11.49
CA THR A 111 -18.42 -17.57 -12.51
C THR A 111 -18.64 -16.11 -12.12
N GLY A 112 -17.79 -15.22 -12.65
CA GLY A 112 -17.98 -13.78 -12.56
C GLY A 112 -17.37 -13.10 -11.34
N LEU A 113 -16.56 -13.78 -10.53
CA LEU A 113 -15.79 -13.16 -9.44
C LEU A 113 -14.74 -12.19 -10.00
N SER A 114 -14.55 -11.08 -9.30
CA SER A 114 -13.50 -10.10 -9.62
C SER A 114 -12.11 -10.75 -9.61
N PRO A 115 -11.26 -10.50 -10.63
CA PRO A 115 -9.87 -10.94 -10.65
C PRO A 115 -9.07 -10.45 -9.44
N ALA A 116 -9.37 -9.24 -8.93
CA ALA A 116 -8.72 -8.69 -7.74
C ALA A 116 -9.06 -9.51 -6.48
N VAL A 117 -10.33 -9.93 -6.35
CA VAL A 117 -10.77 -10.81 -5.25
C VAL A 117 -10.09 -12.18 -5.33
N ILE A 118 -9.98 -12.75 -6.53
CA ILE A 118 -9.27 -14.01 -6.74
C ILE A 118 -7.79 -13.89 -6.35
N HIS A 119 -7.12 -12.81 -6.77
CA HIS A 119 -5.72 -12.54 -6.41
C HIS A 119 -5.52 -12.53 -4.88
N VAL A 120 -6.35 -11.79 -4.14
CA VAL A 120 -6.26 -11.73 -2.67
C VAL A 120 -6.62 -13.06 -2.02
N LEU A 121 -7.64 -13.76 -2.52
CA LEU A 121 -8.06 -15.06 -2.00
C LEU A 121 -6.93 -16.10 -2.02
N PHE A 122 -6.05 -16.05 -3.03
CA PHE A 122 -4.89 -16.93 -3.17
C PHE A 122 -3.59 -16.30 -2.63
N ASN A 123 -3.70 -15.53 -1.54
CA ASN A 123 -2.58 -14.95 -0.81
C ASN A 123 -1.76 -13.91 -1.61
N GLY A 124 -2.31 -13.38 -2.68
CA GLY A 124 -1.75 -12.21 -3.35
C GLY A 124 -1.82 -10.99 -2.44
N ASP A 125 -0.79 -10.15 -2.50
CA ASP A 125 -0.76 -8.89 -1.76
C ASP A 125 -1.91 -7.97 -2.21
N PRO A 126 -2.81 -7.54 -1.31
CA PRO A 126 -3.89 -6.61 -1.63
C PRO A 126 -3.39 -5.30 -2.24
N GLU A 127 -2.19 -4.82 -1.89
CA GLU A 127 -1.62 -3.59 -2.45
C GLU A 127 -1.19 -3.76 -3.92
N MET A 128 -1.02 -5.00 -4.37
CA MET A 128 -0.64 -5.35 -5.75
C MET A 128 -1.85 -5.75 -6.61
N ALA A 129 -3.04 -5.85 -6.01
CA ALA A 129 -4.25 -6.20 -6.73
C ALA A 129 -4.64 -5.09 -7.72
N THR A 130 -4.88 -5.45 -8.98
CA THR A 130 -5.39 -4.50 -9.97
C THR A 130 -6.90 -4.37 -9.81
N VAL A 131 -7.33 -3.33 -9.10
CA VAL A 131 -8.76 -3.01 -8.88
C VAL A 131 -9.24 -2.02 -9.93
N VAL A 132 -10.37 -2.32 -10.57
CA VAL A 132 -11.06 -1.45 -11.52
C VAL A 132 -12.34 -0.87 -10.92
N THR A 133 -12.90 0.15 -11.58
CA THR A 133 -14.12 0.83 -11.11
C THR A 133 -15.34 -0.09 -11.00
N GLU A 134 -15.41 -1.09 -11.87
CA GLU A 134 -16.45 -2.11 -11.97
C GLU A 134 -16.42 -3.07 -10.76
N ASP A 135 -15.27 -3.24 -10.10
CA ASP A 135 -15.15 -4.01 -8.84
C ASP A 135 -15.85 -3.32 -7.65
N CYS A 136 -16.26 -2.06 -7.80
CA CYS A 136 -17.02 -1.33 -6.79
C CYS A 136 -18.53 -1.47 -7.05
N PRO A 137 -19.27 -2.24 -6.22
CA PRO A 137 -20.72 -2.41 -6.42
C PRO A 137 -21.52 -1.14 -6.09
N ASP A 138 -20.94 -0.20 -5.33
CA ASP A 138 -21.59 1.07 -4.97
C ASP A 138 -21.46 2.09 -6.13
N LEU A 139 -22.58 2.34 -6.79
CA LEU A 139 -22.67 3.27 -7.92
C LEU A 139 -22.32 4.72 -7.57
N HIS A 140 -22.54 5.13 -6.31
CA HIS A 140 -22.18 6.48 -5.85
C HIS A 140 -20.67 6.60 -5.68
N ILE A 141 -20.04 5.63 -5.03
CA ILE A 141 -18.57 5.57 -4.89
C ILE A 141 -17.92 5.49 -6.27
N ARG A 142 -18.42 4.63 -7.16
CA ARG A 142 -17.94 4.54 -8.55
C ARG A 142 -18.01 5.89 -9.26
N SER A 143 -19.15 6.59 -9.15
CA SER A 143 -19.32 7.92 -9.75
C SER A 143 -18.31 8.93 -9.18
N ILE A 144 -17.99 8.86 -7.88
CA ILE A 144 -16.96 9.72 -7.27
C ILE A 144 -15.58 9.39 -7.83
N ILE A 145 -15.21 8.11 -7.94
CA ILE A 145 -13.94 7.68 -8.51
C ILE A 145 -13.80 8.18 -9.96
N GLU A 146 -14.83 7.96 -10.78
CA GLU A 146 -14.88 8.42 -12.16
C GLU A 146 -14.78 9.94 -12.27
N LEU A 147 -15.41 10.69 -11.36
CA LEU A 147 -15.27 12.15 -11.30
C LEU A 147 -13.85 12.59 -10.96
N VAL A 148 -13.19 11.96 -9.98
CA VAL A 148 -11.82 12.31 -9.57
C VAL A 148 -10.82 12.02 -10.69
N VAL A 149 -10.89 10.83 -11.28
CA VAL A 149 -10.02 10.43 -12.38
C VAL A 149 -10.33 11.27 -13.62
N GLY A 150 -11.60 11.37 -14.01
CA GLY A 150 -12.06 12.08 -15.21
C GLY A 150 -11.73 13.57 -15.20
N ARG A 151 -11.93 14.27 -14.07
CA ARG A 151 -11.65 15.72 -13.95
C ARG A 151 -10.18 16.06 -14.08
N THR A 152 -9.28 15.12 -13.77
CA THR A 152 -7.83 15.33 -13.82
C THR A 152 -7.20 14.81 -15.11
N MET A 153 -7.93 14.06 -15.94
CA MET A 153 -7.40 13.46 -17.17
C MET A 153 -6.82 14.48 -18.15
N ARG A 154 -7.39 15.69 -18.24
CA ARG A 154 -6.85 16.74 -19.13
C ARG A 154 -5.48 17.21 -18.65
N GLN A 155 -5.34 17.44 -17.36
CA GLN A 155 -4.11 17.86 -16.69
C GLN A 155 -3.05 16.75 -16.79
N ILE A 156 -3.43 15.49 -16.54
CA ILE A 156 -2.55 14.32 -16.71
C ILE A 156 -2.08 14.19 -18.17
N LYS A 157 -2.97 14.42 -19.15
CA LYS A 157 -2.59 14.44 -20.57
C LYS A 157 -1.61 15.57 -20.89
N GLN A 158 -1.77 16.74 -20.30
CA GLN A 158 -0.82 17.85 -20.45
C GLN A 158 0.54 17.53 -19.80
N LEU A 159 0.56 16.95 -18.60
CA LEU A 159 1.78 16.48 -17.95
C LEU A 159 2.51 15.43 -18.82
N ARG A 160 1.77 14.44 -19.32
CA ARG A 160 2.29 13.44 -20.27
C ARG A 160 2.86 14.09 -21.52
N LYS A 161 2.23 15.14 -22.04
CA LYS A 161 2.74 15.89 -23.19
C LYS A 161 4.08 16.55 -22.87
N GLY A 162 4.20 17.22 -21.72
CA GLY A 162 5.48 17.78 -21.27
C GLY A 162 6.59 16.73 -21.18
N LEU A 163 6.31 15.54 -20.62
CA LEU A 163 7.26 14.43 -20.58
C LEU A 163 7.65 13.89 -21.97
N LYS A 164 6.74 13.97 -22.95
CA LYS A 164 7.03 13.61 -24.35
C LYS A 164 7.88 14.68 -25.03
N ASP A 165 7.59 15.95 -24.80
CA ASP A 165 8.29 17.08 -25.41
C ASP A 165 9.79 17.08 -25.05
N VAL A 166 10.15 16.56 -23.86
CA VAL A 166 11.55 16.38 -23.41
C VAL A 166 12.09 14.94 -23.54
N MET A 167 11.39 14.06 -24.27
CA MET A 167 11.82 12.67 -24.57
C MET A 167 11.99 11.74 -23.35
N VAL A 168 11.41 12.09 -22.20
CA VAL A 168 11.40 11.22 -21.00
C VAL A 168 10.32 10.13 -21.11
N TRP A 169 9.18 10.42 -21.76
CA TRP A 169 8.08 9.45 -21.88
C TRP A 169 8.46 8.11 -22.57
N PRO A 170 9.20 8.10 -23.70
CA PRO A 170 9.68 6.85 -24.30
C PRO A 170 10.58 6.03 -23.37
N LEU A 171 11.42 6.69 -22.57
CA LEU A 171 12.25 6.03 -21.56
C LEU A 171 11.38 5.35 -20.50
N LEU A 172 10.44 6.09 -19.89
CA LEU A 172 9.57 5.56 -18.84
C LEU A 172 8.71 4.37 -19.30
N THR A 173 8.26 4.41 -20.55
CA THR A 173 7.45 3.32 -21.13
C THR A 173 8.28 2.10 -21.50
N SER A 174 9.55 2.29 -21.88
CA SER A 174 10.48 1.19 -22.18
C SER A 174 11.10 0.59 -20.91
N ARG A 175 11.20 1.39 -19.84
CA ARG A 175 11.82 1.05 -18.55
C ARG A 175 10.91 1.45 -17.38
N PRO A 176 9.88 0.65 -17.05
CA PRO A 176 8.98 0.94 -15.94
C PRO A 176 9.69 1.03 -14.57
N ASP A 177 10.84 0.36 -14.41
CA ASP A 177 11.68 0.36 -13.21
C ASP A 177 12.22 1.75 -12.84
N VAL A 178 12.31 2.69 -13.79
CA VAL A 178 12.77 4.06 -13.51
C VAL A 178 11.64 5.01 -13.12
N VAL A 179 10.37 4.61 -13.23
CA VAL A 179 9.22 5.46 -12.88
C VAL A 179 9.29 5.95 -11.42
N PRO A 180 9.64 5.11 -10.43
CA PRO A 180 9.80 5.56 -9.04
C PRO A 180 10.93 6.57 -8.82
N LEU A 181 11.91 6.66 -9.74
CA LEU A 181 12.96 7.67 -9.65
C LEU A 181 12.44 9.07 -10.02
N LEU A 182 11.49 9.14 -10.95
CA LEU A 182 10.85 10.40 -11.35
C LEU A 182 9.68 10.77 -10.42
N PHE A 183 8.96 9.77 -9.92
CA PHE A 183 7.82 9.92 -9.02
C PHE A 183 8.02 9.09 -7.74
N PRO A 184 8.98 9.49 -6.87
CA PRO A 184 9.25 8.75 -5.64
C PRO A 184 8.07 8.86 -4.67
N LYS A 185 7.83 7.79 -3.90
CA LYS A 185 6.90 7.89 -2.76
C LYS A 185 7.60 8.65 -1.64
N MET A 186 6.90 9.59 -1.01
CA MET A 186 7.44 10.31 0.15
C MET A 186 7.87 9.37 1.28
N ALA A 187 7.18 8.24 1.46
CA ALA A 187 7.53 7.24 2.47
C ALA A 187 8.91 6.59 2.23
N ASP A 188 9.36 6.55 0.98
CA ASP A 188 10.65 5.98 0.57
C ASP A 188 11.78 7.02 0.68
N MET A 189 11.46 8.31 0.85
CA MET A 189 12.44 9.41 1.03
C MET A 189 12.93 9.51 2.49
N GLN A 190 13.34 8.37 3.06
CA GLN A 190 13.90 8.34 4.42
C GLN A 190 15.43 8.44 4.39
N PHE A 191 15.97 9.36 5.19
CA PHE A 191 17.40 9.49 5.42
C PHE A 191 17.79 8.78 6.69
N THR A 192 18.78 7.88 6.59
CA THR A 192 19.43 7.31 7.76
C THR A 192 20.70 8.10 8.09
N PRO A 193 21.15 8.12 9.37
CA PRO A 193 22.41 8.74 9.73
C PRO A 193 23.60 8.23 8.91
N GLN A 194 23.63 6.92 8.65
CA GLN A 194 24.71 6.26 7.91
C GLN A 194 24.82 6.79 6.48
N MET A 195 23.70 7.02 5.80
CA MET A 195 23.69 7.56 4.43
C MET A 195 24.42 8.91 4.35
N LEU A 196 24.23 9.79 5.34
CA LEU A 196 24.92 11.09 5.36
C LEU A 196 26.38 10.91 5.77
N LEU A 197 26.65 10.18 6.86
CA LEU A 197 28.00 10.02 7.41
C LEU A 197 28.99 9.41 6.41
N GLU A 198 28.53 8.48 5.55
CA GLU A 198 29.36 7.88 4.50
C GLU A 198 29.76 8.85 3.39
N LYS A 199 29.05 9.98 3.25
CA LYS A 199 29.33 11.00 2.24
C LYS A 199 30.16 12.16 2.77
N ILE A 200 30.36 12.25 4.09
CA ILE A 200 31.06 13.39 4.67
C ILE A 200 32.58 13.25 4.50
N THR A 201 33.17 14.23 3.83
CA THR A 201 34.60 14.51 3.87
C THR A 201 34.88 15.40 5.08
N TRP A 202 35.49 14.80 6.09
CA TRP A 202 35.86 15.48 7.34
C TRP A 202 37.15 16.31 7.14
N PRO A 203 37.33 17.42 7.88
CA PRO A 203 38.57 18.20 7.87
C PRO A 203 39.78 17.30 8.21
N VAL A 204 40.88 17.43 7.47
CA VAL A 204 42.13 16.64 7.65
C VAL A 204 43.23 17.53 8.21
N GLU A 205 44.18 16.93 8.93
CA GLU A 205 45.25 17.57 9.73
C GLU A 205 46.35 18.29 8.92
N ASP A 206 46.51 18.02 7.62
CA ASP A 206 47.77 18.32 6.90
C ASP A 206 47.78 19.57 5.99
N SER A 207 46.89 20.55 6.18
CA SER A 207 47.05 21.83 5.47
C SER A 207 47.90 22.78 6.30
N ASP A 208 49.04 23.24 5.77
CA ASP A 208 49.95 24.26 6.34
C ASP A 208 49.28 25.60 6.72
N ASP A 209 47.96 25.71 6.54
CA ASP A 209 47.06 26.80 6.91
C ASP A 209 46.19 26.41 8.14
N GLU A 210 46.82 26.13 9.29
CA GLU A 210 46.10 25.79 10.53
C GLU A 210 45.44 27.04 11.17
N ASP A 211 44.22 27.39 10.74
CA ASP A 211 43.42 28.43 11.41
C ASP A 211 42.87 27.97 12.79
N PHE A 212 42.80 26.66 13.06
CA PHE A 212 42.22 26.09 14.30
C PHE A 212 42.92 24.82 14.80
N ASP A 213 42.99 24.65 16.13
CA ASP A 213 43.65 23.52 16.78
C ASP A 213 42.88 22.19 16.65
N LEU A 214 43.62 21.08 16.74
CA LEU A 214 43.08 19.73 16.57
C LEU A 214 41.98 19.35 17.58
N ASP A 215 42.09 19.79 18.85
CA ASP A 215 41.06 19.52 19.87
C ASP A 215 39.73 20.19 19.49
N THR A 216 39.80 21.44 19.02
CA THR A 216 38.63 22.16 18.55
C THR A 216 38.01 21.50 17.32
N THR A 217 38.80 21.11 16.32
CA THR A 217 38.29 20.41 15.13
C THR A 217 37.64 19.08 15.50
N CYS A 218 38.28 18.25 16.33
CA CYS A 218 37.72 16.98 16.80
C CYS A 218 36.41 17.18 17.58
N ARG A 219 36.36 18.18 18.48
CA ARG A 219 35.16 18.48 19.27
C ARG A 219 33.98 18.86 18.38
N ILE A 220 34.18 19.79 17.44
CA ILE A 220 33.09 20.31 16.60
C ILE A 220 32.59 19.26 15.61
N THR A 221 33.49 18.52 14.97
CA THR A 221 33.11 17.39 14.09
C THR A 221 32.42 16.27 14.87
N GLY A 222 32.85 15.99 16.10
CA GLY A 222 32.18 15.07 17.02
C GLY A 222 30.75 15.51 17.38
N PHE A 223 30.52 16.80 17.61
CA PHE A 223 29.18 17.35 17.81
C PHE A 223 28.30 17.18 16.58
N LEU A 224 28.81 17.45 15.37
CA LEU A 224 28.06 17.21 14.14
C LEU A 224 27.70 15.73 13.97
N ARG A 225 28.67 14.82 14.18
CA ARG A 225 28.42 13.37 14.11
C ARG A 225 27.33 12.95 15.08
N MET A 226 27.41 13.37 16.33
CA MET A 226 26.41 13.04 17.36
C MET A 226 25.03 13.60 17.00
N PHE A 227 24.95 14.80 16.43
CA PHE A 227 23.69 15.36 15.93
C PHE A 227 23.10 14.48 14.82
N ILE A 228 23.91 14.06 13.85
CA ILE A 228 23.47 13.21 12.73
C ILE A 228 23.00 11.83 13.23
N GLU A 229 23.73 11.22 14.17
CA GLU A 229 23.41 9.90 14.73
C GLU A 229 22.12 9.89 15.56
N THR A 230 21.74 11.02 16.15
CA THR A 230 20.56 11.13 17.03
C THR A 230 19.35 11.80 16.36
N ALA A 231 19.54 12.38 15.18
CA ALA A 231 18.50 13.08 14.44
C ALA A 231 17.46 12.13 13.81
N SER A 232 16.21 12.61 13.72
CA SER A 232 15.16 11.96 12.95
C SER A 232 15.41 12.10 11.44
N SER A 233 14.84 11.20 10.62
CA SER A 233 14.91 11.30 9.15
C SER A 233 14.48 12.67 8.63
N GLY A 234 13.44 13.28 9.20
CA GLY A 234 12.98 14.62 8.81
C GLY A 234 14.00 15.71 9.15
N THR A 235 14.67 15.60 10.30
CA THR A 235 15.76 16.51 10.69
C THR A 235 16.98 16.35 9.79
N LEU A 236 17.30 15.13 9.37
CA LEU A 236 18.39 14.86 8.42
C LEU A 236 18.08 15.44 7.03
N ALA A 237 16.84 15.31 6.54
CA ALA A 237 16.40 15.94 5.29
C ALA A 237 16.53 17.48 5.34
N GLN A 238 16.15 18.09 6.46
CA GLN A 238 16.29 19.53 6.67
C GLN A 238 17.77 19.95 6.78
N LEU A 239 18.60 19.16 7.47
CA LEU A 239 20.04 19.39 7.53
C LEU A 239 20.66 19.34 6.13
N LEU A 240 20.30 18.34 5.31
CA LEU A 240 20.78 18.20 3.94
C LEU A 240 20.32 19.40 3.08
N THR A 241 19.06 19.80 3.21
CA THR A 241 18.52 20.99 2.53
C THR A 241 19.26 22.26 2.93
N PHE A 242 19.57 22.44 4.22
CA PHE A 242 20.39 23.56 4.68
C PHE A 242 21.81 23.51 4.10
N TRP A 243 22.42 22.33 4.09
CA TRP A 243 23.79 22.11 3.65
C TRP A 243 23.96 22.34 2.14
N VAL A 244 23.09 21.75 1.32
CA VAL A 244 23.27 21.66 -0.14
C VAL A 244 22.15 22.28 -0.96
N GLY A 245 21.05 22.71 -0.33
CA GLY A 245 19.93 23.41 -1.00
C GLY A 245 18.84 22.50 -1.58
N TRP A 246 18.89 21.19 -1.32
CA TRP A 246 17.97 20.19 -1.89
C TRP A 246 18.01 18.89 -1.06
N GLU A 247 16.94 18.08 -1.12
CA GLU A 247 16.83 16.78 -0.45
C GLU A 247 17.37 15.63 -1.31
N MET A 248 18.48 15.88 -2.01
CA MET A 248 19.18 14.88 -2.83
C MET A 248 20.59 14.73 -2.28
N LEU A 249 20.97 13.50 -1.91
CA LEU A 249 22.28 13.23 -1.34
C LEU A 249 23.36 13.32 -2.43
N PRO A 250 24.29 14.29 -2.34
CA PRO A 250 25.36 14.42 -3.32
C PRO A 250 26.42 13.31 -3.16
N PRO A 251 27.34 13.16 -4.11
CA PRO A 251 28.47 12.24 -3.99
C PRO A 251 29.37 12.52 -2.78
N GLU A 252 29.47 13.78 -2.35
CA GLU A 252 30.35 14.25 -1.28
C GLU A 252 29.69 15.38 -0.48
N LEU A 253 29.94 15.42 0.83
CA LEU A 253 29.51 16.49 1.74
C LEU A 253 30.74 17.01 2.48
N ARG A 254 31.09 18.29 2.35
CA ARG A 254 32.31 18.84 2.95
C ARG A 254 32.02 19.55 4.26
N VAL A 255 32.84 19.31 5.28
CA VAL A 255 32.77 20.04 6.56
C VAL A 255 34.01 20.90 6.70
N GLU A 256 33.82 22.16 7.08
CA GLU A 256 34.87 23.11 7.38
C GLU A 256 34.66 23.73 8.77
N ILE A 257 35.76 23.96 9.49
CA ILE A 257 35.72 24.73 10.73
C ILE A 257 35.89 26.22 10.39
N SER A 258 35.13 27.08 11.06
CA SER A 258 35.10 28.51 10.77
C SER A 258 35.13 29.36 12.04
N GLY A 259 35.61 30.60 11.92
CA GLY A 259 35.57 31.61 12.98
C GLY A 259 34.22 32.33 13.13
N GLY A 260 33.18 31.87 12.43
CA GLY A 260 31.85 32.49 12.44
C GLY A 260 31.12 32.35 13.78
N THR A 261 29.92 32.95 13.87
CA THR A 261 29.07 32.88 15.07
C THR A 261 27.97 31.82 14.97
N LEU A 262 27.51 31.49 13.77
CA LEU A 262 26.47 30.49 13.53
C LEU A 262 26.92 29.52 12.43
N PRO A 263 26.42 28.27 12.44
CA PRO A 263 26.58 27.37 11.31
C PRO A 263 26.08 28.02 10.03
N THR A 264 26.85 27.92 8.95
CA THR A 264 26.50 28.44 7.63
C THR A 264 26.78 27.39 6.57
N SER A 265 26.07 27.47 5.45
CA SER A 265 26.29 26.58 4.32
C SER A 265 26.72 27.37 3.09
N SER A 266 27.61 26.76 2.33
CA SER A 266 27.97 27.18 0.97
C SER A 266 27.43 26.12 0.02
N THR A 267 26.13 26.21 -0.26
CA THR A 267 25.37 25.16 -0.98
C THR A 267 25.97 24.82 -2.34
N CYS A 268 26.47 25.82 -3.08
CA CYS A 268 27.15 25.64 -4.37
C CYS A 268 28.44 24.80 -4.29
N PHE A 269 29.04 24.73 -3.10
CA PHE A 269 30.28 24.00 -2.83
C PHE A 269 30.05 22.80 -1.89
N GLU A 270 28.78 22.46 -1.64
CA GLU A 270 28.38 21.33 -0.79
C GLU A 270 29.08 21.34 0.59
N THR A 271 29.34 22.55 1.12
CA THR A 271 30.18 22.76 2.29
C THR A 271 29.40 23.33 3.47
N LEU A 272 29.49 22.66 4.62
CA LEU A 272 28.93 23.11 5.90
C LEU A 272 30.06 23.67 6.76
N LYS A 273 29.94 24.96 7.10
CA LYS A 273 30.89 25.70 7.91
C LYS A 273 30.41 25.75 9.34
N LEU A 274 31.18 25.16 10.24
CA LEU A 274 30.85 25.03 11.66
C LEU A 274 31.70 25.96 12.51
N PRO A 275 31.10 26.77 13.40
CA PRO A 275 31.85 27.64 14.29
C PRO A 275 32.73 26.91 15.30
N ALA A 276 34.00 27.31 15.40
CA ALA A 276 35.00 26.74 16.30
C ALA A 276 34.72 26.98 17.80
N HIS A 277 33.96 28.04 18.12
CA HIS A 277 33.84 28.54 19.49
C HIS A 277 32.95 27.69 20.41
N PHE A 278 32.16 26.75 19.88
CA PHE A 278 31.29 25.91 20.71
C PHE A 278 32.11 24.95 21.58
N LYS A 279 31.82 24.97 22.90
CA LYS A 279 32.46 24.09 23.90
C LYS A 279 31.53 22.99 24.40
N ILE A 280 30.22 23.19 24.29
CA ILE A 280 29.17 22.29 24.79
C ILE A 280 28.25 21.91 23.63
N TYR A 281 27.87 20.63 23.55
CA TYR A 281 27.01 20.13 22.49
C TYR A 281 25.66 20.84 22.42
N MET A 282 25.01 21.10 23.57
CA MET A 282 23.69 21.73 23.59
C MET A 282 23.65 23.11 22.92
N ASP A 283 24.73 23.89 23.05
CA ASP A 283 24.83 25.20 22.41
C ASP A 283 25.04 25.07 20.90
N PHE A 284 25.87 24.12 20.48
CA PHE A 284 26.08 23.77 19.08
C PHE A 284 24.77 23.28 18.43
N GLU A 285 24.09 22.33 19.06
CA GLU A 285 22.83 21.76 18.59
C GLU A 285 21.77 22.84 18.44
N LYS A 286 21.60 23.70 19.44
CA LYS A 286 20.65 24.82 19.39
C LYS A 286 20.95 25.76 18.22
N ALA A 287 22.22 26.09 17.99
CA ALA A 287 22.63 26.95 16.90
C ALA A 287 22.43 26.28 15.52
N LEU A 288 22.76 24.99 15.40
CA LEU A 288 22.57 24.23 14.17
C LEU A 288 21.10 24.06 13.83
N VAL A 289 20.25 23.72 14.80
CA VAL A 289 18.79 23.64 14.61
C VAL A 289 18.21 24.99 14.21
N ALA A 290 18.70 26.09 14.78
CA ALA A 290 18.28 27.43 14.38
C ALA A 290 18.69 27.74 12.93
N ALA A 291 19.91 27.39 12.53
CA ALA A 291 20.40 27.56 11.16
C ALA A 291 19.60 26.72 10.16
N ILE A 292 19.33 25.44 10.46
CA ILE A 292 18.52 24.56 9.64
C ILE A 292 17.10 25.13 9.43
N LYS A 293 16.50 25.72 10.46
CA LYS A 293 15.17 26.35 10.34
C LYS A 293 15.17 27.67 9.60
N SER A 294 16.34 28.27 9.38
CA SER A 294 16.49 29.53 8.65
C SER A 294 16.51 29.35 7.13
N THR A 295 16.35 28.12 6.62
CA THR A 295 16.28 27.79 5.19
C THR A 295 15.01 28.32 4.53
N GLY A 296 14.89 29.64 4.40
CA GLY A 296 14.21 30.26 3.28
C GLY A 296 15.26 30.52 2.22
N PHE A 297 15.04 30.06 0.98
CA PHE A 297 15.82 30.53 -0.16
C PHE A 297 15.77 32.07 -0.20
N GLY A 298 16.85 32.75 0.24
CA GLY A 298 17.10 34.16 -0.03
C GLY A 298 15.99 35.15 0.36
N LEU A 299 15.56 35.17 1.63
CA LEU A 299 14.89 36.33 2.22
C LEU A 299 15.68 36.82 3.43
N VAL A 300 16.80 37.50 3.15
CA VAL A 300 17.29 38.62 3.97
C VAL A 300 17.35 39.84 3.07
#